data_AF-A0A350W248-F1
#
_entry.id   AF-A0A350W248-F1
#
_cell.length_a   1.000
_cell.length_b   1.000
_cell.length_c   1.000
_cell.angle_alpha   90.00
_cell.angle_beta   90.00
_cell.angle_gamma   90.00
#
_symmetry.space_group_name_H-M   'P 1'
#
loop_
_entity.id
_entity.type
_entity.pdbx_description
1 polymer ?
#
loop_
_entity_poly.entity_id
_entity_poly.type
_entity_poly.pdbx_seq_one_letter_code
_entity_poly.pdbx_strand_id
1 'polypeptide(L)'
;EKNKDGILQRYSMRCTSCKSCSVACPFGTIHLDILPYKTSQCDYCVGRSNGKPPLCVETDKTGVLSWVEAEEDELKNIYKISDKLLVYSLKWKK
;
A
#
# COMPACT_ATOMS: atom_id res chain seq x y z
N GLU A 1 4.93 -13.11 -20.59
CA GLU A 1 4.60 -13.09 -22.04
C GLU A 1 5.81 -13.62 -22.80
N LYS A 2 5.61 -14.24 -23.96
CA LYS A 2 6.73 -14.67 -24.79
C LYS A 2 7.35 -13.45 -25.48
N ASN A 3 8.66 -13.33 -25.43
CA ASN A 3 9.37 -12.31 -26.21
C ASN A 3 9.42 -12.71 -27.70
N LYS A 4 10.11 -11.91 -28.52
CA LYS A 4 10.27 -12.17 -29.97
C LYS A 4 10.96 -13.50 -30.28
N ASP A 5 11.77 -14.00 -29.35
CA ASP A 5 12.51 -15.26 -29.45
C ASP A 5 11.70 -16.45 -28.88
N GLY A 6 10.46 -16.24 -28.45
CA GLY A 6 9.61 -17.28 -27.86
C GLY A 6 9.91 -17.59 -26.39
N ILE A 7 10.86 -16.89 -25.77
CA ILE A 7 11.26 -17.09 -24.37
C ILE A 7 10.20 -16.45 -23.45
N LEU A 8 9.75 -17.21 -22.45
CA LEU A 8 8.81 -16.71 -21.45
C LEU A 8 9.49 -15.68 -20.54
N GLN A 9 9.09 -14.41 -20.64
CA GLN A 9 9.62 -13.31 -19.84
C GLN A 9 8.57 -12.72 -18.91
N ARG A 10 8.98 -12.41 -17.67
CA ARG A 10 8.16 -11.71 -16.68
C ARG A 10 8.38 -10.20 -16.77
N TYR A 11 7.28 -9.45 -16.84
CA TYR A 11 7.31 -7.99 -16.85
C TYR A 11 6.99 -7.44 -15.46
N SER A 12 8.01 -7.08 -14.69
CA SER A 12 7.87 -6.68 -13.28
C SER A 12 6.97 -5.46 -13.07
N MET A 13 6.91 -4.53 -14.02
CA MET A 13 6.05 -3.34 -13.94
C MET A 13 4.57 -3.62 -14.26
N ARG A 14 4.25 -4.79 -14.83
CA ARG A 14 2.86 -5.24 -15.06
C ARG A 14 2.42 -6.25 -14.00
N CYS A 15 3.34 -6.73 -13.16
CA CYS A 15 3.06 -7.79 -12.20
C CYS A 15 2.34 -7.22 -10.98
N THR A 16 1.12 -7.68 -10.73
CA THR A 16 0.32 -7.34 -9.54
C THR A 16 0.52 -8.33 -8.39
N SER A 17 1.47 -9.27 -8.53
CA SER A 17 1.74 -10.31 -7.53
C SER A 17 0.51 -11.14 -7.13
N CYS A 18 -0.35 -11.48 -8.10
CA CYS A 18 -1.52 -12.37 -7.91
C CYS A 18 -1.16 -13.85 -7.64
N LYS A 19 0.13 -14.22 -7.75
CA LYS A 19 0.68 -15.57 -7.52
C LYS A 19 0.18 -16.68 -8.45
N SER A 20 -0.69 -16.38 -9.42
CA SER A 20 -1.22 -17.38 -10.36
C SER A 20 -0.14 -18.11 -11.16
N CYS A 21 0.93 -17.41 -11.57
CA CYS A 21 2.06 -18.01 -12.28
C CYS A 21 2.81 -19.07 -11.46
N SER A 22 2.91 -18.89 -10.13
CA SER A 22 3.54 -19.87 -9.25
C SER A 22 2.69 -21.14 -9.14
N VAL A 23 1.38 -20.98 -8.98
CA VAL A 23 0.41 -22.10 -8.97
C VAL A 23 0.38 -22.85 -10.30
N ALA A 24 0.48 -22.13 -11.42
CA ALA A 24 0.41 -22.73 -12.76
C ALA A 24 1.71 -23.44 -13.20
N CYS A 25 2.84 -23.22 -12.51
CA CYS A 25 4.12 -23.78 -12.91
C CYS A 25 4.20 -25.27 -12.51
N PRO A 26 4.24 -26.22 -13.46
CA PRO A 26 4.30 -27.65 -13.13
C PRO A 26 5.65 -28.06 -12.53
N PHE A 27 6.70 -27.26 -12.76
CA PHE A 27 8.05 -27.52 -12.28
C PHE A 27 8.34 -26.88 -10.92
N GLY A 28 7.44 -26.05 -10.40
CA GLY A 28 7.64 -25.36 -9.12
C GLY A 28 8.82 -24.38 -9.08
N THR A 29 9.30 -23.89 -10.23
CA THR A 29 10.50 -23.04 -10.31
C THR A 29 10.26 -21.57 -9.97
N ILE A 30 9.01 -21.19 -9.69
CA ILE A 30 8.60 -19.82 -9.36
C ILE A 30 8.35 -19.74 -7.85
N HIS A 31 9.40 -19.45 -7.09
CA HIS A 31 9.32 -19.27 -5.64
C HIS A 31 8.58 -17.97 -5.29
N LEU A 32 7.72 -18.00 -4.27
CA LEU A 32 6.95 -16.81 -3.87
C LEU A 32 7.85 -15.72 -3.28
N ASP A 33 8.95 -16.11 -2.65
CA ASP A 33 9.90 -15.22 -1.97
C ASP A 33 10.65 -14.31 -2.95
N ILE A 34 10.75 -14.74 -4.21
CA ILE A 34 11.34 -13.96 -5.32
C ILE A 34 10.27 -13.22 -6.15
N LEU A 35 8.99 -13.32 -5.78
CA LEU A 35 7.93 -12.50 -6.37
C LEU A 35 7.83 -11.20 -5.57
N PRO A 36 8.41 -10.08 -6.05
CA PRO A 36 8.25 -8.81 -5.35
C PRO A 36 6.77 -8.46 -5.30
N TYR A 37 6.24 -8.36 -4.08
CA TYR A 37 4.99 -7.67 -3.84
C TYR A 37 5.31 -6.18 -3.96
N LYS A 38 5.17 -5.63 -5.17
CA LYS A 38 5.29 -4.18 -5.38
C LYS A 38 4.02 -3.53 -4.86
N THR A 39 4.00 -3.31 -3.56
CA THR A 39 3.00 -2.50 -2.89
C THR A 39 3.50 -1.06 -2.84
N SER A 40 2.82 -0.17 -3.53
CA SER A 40 2.97 1.26 -3.31
C SER A 40 2.19 1.62 -2.04
N GLN A 41 2.87 1.53 -0.89
CA GLN A 41 2.33 2.05 0.37
C GLN A 41 2.53 3.58 0.41
N CYS A 42 1.67 4.26 1.18
CA CYS A 42 1.82 5.68 1.45
C CYS A 42 3.14 5.91 2.21
N ASP A 43 3.98 6.81 1.70
CA ASP A 43 5.25 7.21 2.31
C ASP A 43 5.07 8.41 3.25
N TYR A 44 3.84 8.85 3.50
CA TYR A 44 3.48 10.03 4.29
C TYR A 44 4.16 11.32 3.83
N CYS A 45 4.52 11.41 2.55
CA CYS A 45 5.29 12.54 2.00
C CYS A 45 6.63 12.77 2.73
N VAL A 46 7.23 11.74 3.35
CA VAL A 46 8.54 11.83 4.01
C VAL A 46 9.58 12.29 2.98
N GLY A 47 10.34 13.33 3.34
CA GLY A 47 11.34 13.94 2.45
C GLY A 47 10.78 14.89 1.38
N ARG A 48 9.45 14.96 1.20
CA ARG A 48 8.78 15.94 0.31
C ARG A 48 8.14 17.09 1.09
N SER A 49 7.58 16.79 2.26
CA SER A 49 6.84 17.76 3.08
C SER A 49 7.71 18.86 3.71
N ASN A 50 9.00 18.63 3.94
CA ASN A 50 9.92 19.59 4.58
C ASN A 50 9.36 20.26 5.85
N GLY A 51 8.75 19.47 6.74
CA GLY A 51 8.14 19.97 7.99
C GLY A 51 6.74 20.57 7.84
N LYS A 52 6.13 20.50 6.66
CA LYS A 52 4.73 20.89 6.39
C LYS A 52 3.79 19.68 6.41
N PRO A 53 2.46 19.88 6.50
CA PRO A 53 1.49 18.81 6.32
C PRO A 53 1.70 18.04 5.00
N PRO A 54 1.39 16.73 4.93
CA PRO A 54 1.41 15.99 3.68
C PRO A 54 0.55 16.65 2.61
N LEU A 55 0.92 16.51 1.34
CA LEU A 55 0.24 17.16 0.22
C LEU A 55 -1.27 16.84 0.16
N CYS A 56 -1.66 15.62 0.53
CA CYS A 56 -3.07 15.24 0.60
C CYS A 56 -3.84 16.05 1.65
N VAL A 57 -3.21 16.43 2.76
CA VAL A 57 -3.80 17.30 3.79
C VAL A 57 -3.85 18.75 3.28
N GLU A 58 -2.77 19.25 2.67
CA GLU A 58 -2.74 20.63 2.14
C GLU A 58 -3.76 20.89 1.02
N THR A 59 -4.04 19.88 0.21
CA THR A 59 -4.95 19.98 -0.94
C THR A 59 -6.39 19.63 -0.60
N ASP A 60 -6.66 19.17 0.62
CA ASP A 60 -8.01 18.81 1.04
C ASP A 60 -8.87 20.06 1.27
N LYS A 61 -9.87 20.25 0.42
CA LYS A 61 -10.84 21.34 0.52
C LYS A 61 -12.04 20.99 1.41
N THR A 62 -12.20 19.72 1.74
CA THR A 62 -13.35 19.17 2.48
C THR A 62 -13.11 19.07 3.98
N GLY A 63 -11.85 19.16 4.42
CA GLY A 63 -11.48 19.08 5.84
C GLY A 63 -11.65 17.68 6.44
N VAL A 64 -11.59 16.65 5.59
CA VAL A 64 -11.65 15.23 5.99
C VAL A 64 -10.30 14.77 6.54
N LEU A 65 -9.20 15.33 6.05
CA LEU A 65 -7.84 15.02 6.48
C LEU A 65 -7.31 16.11 7.40
N SER A 66 -6.65 15.70 8.48
CA SER A 66 -6.01 16.61 9.44
C SER A 66 -4.59 16.15 9.77
N TRP A 67 -3.70 17.12 9.99
CA TRP A 67 -2.33 16.87 10.45
C TRP A 67 -2.22 17.30 11.91
N VAL A 68 -2.30 16.32 12.81
CA VAL A 68 -2.37 16.52 14.26
C VAL A 68 -1.47 15.53 14.98
N GLU A 69 -1.00 15.92 16.16
CA GLU A 69 -0.48 14.97 17.14
C GLU A 69 -1.66 14.40 17.92
N ALA A 70 -1.94 13.11 17.72
CA ALA A 70 -3.00 12.40 18.39
C ALA A 70 -2.57 10.95 18.65
N GLU A 71 -3.26 10.32 19.59
CA GLU A 71 -3.10 8.90 19.92
C GLU A 71 -4.37 8.14 19.56
N GLU A 72 -4.28 6.81 19.60
CA GLU A 72 -5.44 5.93 19.43
C GLU A 72 -6.44 6.17 20.57
N ASP A 73 -7.72 6.32 20.22
CA ASP A 73 -8.80 6.57 21.16
C ASP A 73 -10.05 5.83 20.67
N GLU A 74 -10.25 4.61 21.17
CA GLU A 74 -11.40 3.78 20.82
C GLU A 74 -12.74 4.43 21.18
N LEU A 75 -12.80 5.25 22.24
CA LEU A 75 -14.03 5.93 22.64
C LEU A 75 -14.44 7.00 21.63
N LYS A 76 -13.45 7.63 20.97
CA LYS A 76 -13.66 8.58 19.88
C LYS A 76 -13.68 7.93 18.49
N ASN A 77 -13.68 6.60 18.41
CA ASN A 77 -13.59 5.85 17.14
C ASN A 77 -12.34 6.16 16.31
N ILE A 78 -11.22 6.48 16.96
CA ILE A 78 -9.93 6.74 16.32
C ILE A 78 -9.05 5.50 16.47
N TYR A 79 -8.63 4.92 15.36
CA TYR A 79 -7.87 3.67 15.31
C TYR A 79 -6.52 3.87 14.61
N LYS A 80 -5.47 3.23 15.13
CA LYS A 80 -4.13 3.28 14.54
C LYS A 80 -3.99 2.24 13.42
N ILE A 81 -3.77 2.71 12.19
CA ILE A 81 -3.47 1.83 11.04
C ILE A 81 -1.96 1.66 10.85
N SER A 82 -1.18 2.67 11.20
CA SER A 82 0.29 2.68 11.11
C SER A 82 0.87 3.72 12.06
N ASP A 83 2.19 3.77 12.20
CA ASP A 83 2.87 4.74 13.08
C ASP A 83 2.59 6.21 12.75
N LYS A 84 2.12 6.52 11.53
CA LYS A 84 1.84 7.88 11.07
C LYS A 84 0.42 8.06 10.53
N LEU A 85 -0.49 7.11 10.74
CA LEU A 85 -1.87 7.18 10.25
C LEU A 85 -2.86 6.71 11.29
N LEU A 86 -3.73 7.64 11.67
CA LEU A 86 -4.94 7.40 12.45
C LEU A 86 -6.14 7.51 11.53
N VAL A 87 -7.14 6.67 11.76
CA VAL A 87 -8.38 6.67 10.98
C VAL A 87 -9.57 6.76 11.94
N TYR A 88 -10.46 7.71 11.67
CA TYR A 88 -11.77 7.74 12.27
C TYR A 88 -12.68 6.72 11.57
N SER A 89 -13.18 5.71 12.28
CA SER A 89 -14.06 4.69 11.71
C SER A 89 -15.05 4.15 12.72
N LEU A 90 -16.32 4.01 12.35
CA LEU A 90 -17.30 3.37 13.23
C LEU A 90 -16.99 1.87 13.31
N LYS A 91 -16.60 1.39 14.49
CA LYS A 91 -16.36 -0.04 14.72
C LYS A 91 -17.67 -0.79 14.57
N TRP A 92 -17.73 -1.64 13.55
CA TRP A 92 -18.89 -2.49 13.35
C TRP A 92 -18.92 -3.55 14.46
N LYS A 93 -19.87 -3.41 15.40
CA LYS A 93 -20.14 -4.43 16.42
C LYS A 93 -21.03 -5.49 15.79
N LYS A 94 -20.52 -6.72 15.72
CA LYS A 94 -21.24 -7.90 15.23
C LYS A 94 -22.27 -8.36 16.25
#